data_AF-A0A2D0I4Z8-F1
#
_entry.id   AF-A0A2D0I4Z8-F1
#
_cell.length_a   1.000
_cell.length_b   1.000
_cell.length_c   1.000
_cell.angle_alpha   90.00
_cell.angle_beta   90.00
_cell.angle_gamma   90.00
#
_symmetry.space_group_name_H-M   'P 1'
#
loop_
_entity.id
_entity.type
_entity.pdbx_description
1 polymer ?
#
loop_
_entity_poly.entity_id
_entity_poly.type
_entity_poly.pdbx_seq_one_letter_code
_entity_poly.pdbx_strand_id
1 'polypeptide(L)'
;MDTLEMLRKEIERYLKKYAIDDEARYVIAPLVAKKSLEMNHLYQDLGFKNRIEMGQYMAKHFPRLAEMKPKDKLWKKFLYDAIGKVAPACATCHDQEHCFTCLIAEVSA
;
A
#
# COMPACT_ATOMS: atom_id res chain seq x y z
N MET A 1 -3.01 -24.47 2.36
CA MET A 1 -3.66 -23.25 1.83
C MET A 1 -2.63 -22.14 1.92
N ASP A 2 -2.28 -21.54 0.80
CA ASP A 2 -1.11 -20.66 0.68
C ASP A 2 -1.29 -19.35 1.48
N THR A 3 -0.36 -19.05 2.40
CA THR A 3 -0.43 -17.89 3.30
C THR A 3 -0.44 -16.56 2.54
N LEU A 4 0.25 -16.47 1.41
CA LEU A 4 0.28 -15.25 0.60
C LEU A 4 -1.06 -15.02 -0.08
N GLU A 5 -1.73 -16.08 -0.54
CA GLU A 5 -3.05 -15.97 -1.14
C GLU A 5 -4.12 -15.53 -0.13
N MET A 6 -4.04 -15.97 1.13
CA MET A 6 -4.92 -15.46 2.19
C MET A 6 -4.70 -13.96 2.41
N LEU A 7 -3.44 -13.55 2.53
CA LEU A 7 -3.07 -12.16 2.76
C LEU A 7 -3.49 -11.25 1.61
N ARG A 8 -3.33 -11.71 0.36
CA ARG A 8 -3.83 -11.03 -0.84
C ARG A 8 -5.33 -10.75 -0.73
N LYS A 9 -6.11 -11.77 -0.36
CA LYS A 9 -7.57 -11.68 -0.24
C LYS A 9 -8.00 -10.74 0.89
N GLU A 10 -7.27 -10.70 2.00
CA GLU A 10 -7.55 -9.77 3.10
C GLU A 10 -7.34 -8.31 2.67
N ILE A 11 -6.21 -8.00 2.03
CA ILE A 11 -5.93 -6.66 1.51
C ILE A 11 -6.94 -6.28 0.41
N GLU A 12 -7.22 -7.18 -0.52
CA GLU A 12 -8.21 -6.94 -1.58
C GLU A 12 -9.59 -6.64 -0.99
N ARG A 13 -10.03 -7.44 -0.01
CA ARG A 13 -11.31 -7.21 0.68
C ARG A 13 -11.32 -5.87 1.41
N TYR A 14 -10.20 -5.49 2.03
CA TYR A 14 -10.07 -4.19 2.67
C TYR A 14 -10.21 -3.05 1.66
N LEU A 15 -9.46 -3.07 0.56
CA LEU A 15 -9.52 -2.06 -0.51
C LEU A 15 -10.94 -1.94 -1.11
N LYS A 16 -11.60 -3.07 -1.38
CA LYS A 16 -12.96 -3.12 -1.93
C LYS A 16 -14.00 -2.40 -1.06
N LYS A 17 -13.81 -2.33 0.25
CA LYS A 17 -14.72 -1.60 1.16
C LYS A 17 -14.69 -0.08 0.93
N TYR A 18 -13.60 0.44 0.37
CA TYR A 18 -13.35 1.87 0.17
C TYR A 18 -13.30 2.28 -1.31
N ALA A 19 -13.57 1.35 -2.22
CA ALA A 19 -13.67 1.62 -3.65
C ALA A 19 -14.85 2.56 -3.94
N ILE A 20 -14.64 3.57 -4.78
CA ILE A 20 -15.68 4.55 -5.15
C ILE A 20 -16.63 4.07 -6.24
N ASP A 21 -16.19 3.12 -7.06
CA ASP A 21 -16.91 2.59 -8.20
C ASP A 21 -16.51 1.13 -8.46
N ASP A 22 -17.10 0.55 -9.50
CA ASP A 22 -16.87 -0.84 -9.90
C ASP A 22 -15.46 -1.05 -10.49
N GLU A 23 -14.88 -0.06 -11.15
CA GLU A 23 -13.50 -0.13 -11.65
C GLU A 23 -12.53 -0.25 -10.47
N ALA A 24 -12.65 0.64 -9.48
CA ALA A 24 -11.86 0.61 -8.26
C ALA A 24 -12.05 -0.71 -7.49
N ARG A 25 -13.28 -1.23 -7.46
CA ARG A 25 -13.63 -2.45 -6.71
C ARG A 25 -13.14 -3.73 -7.40
N TYR A 26 -13.35 -3.87 -8.70
CA TYR A 26 -13.15 -5.14 -9.41
C TYR A 26 -11.87 -5.20 -10.23
N VAL A 27 -11.24 -4.05 -10.53
CA VAL A 27 -10.00 -4.00 -11.31
C VAL A 27 -8.84 -3.51 -10.44
N ILE A 28 -9.00 -2.34 -9.81
CA ILE A 28 -7.88 -1.70 -9.11
C ILE A 28 -7.57 -2.37 -7.78
N ALA A 29 -8.58 -2.68 -6.96
CA ALA A 29 -8.35 -3.33 -5.67
C ALA A 29 -7.63 -4.69 -5.79
N PRO A 30 -8.02 -5.60 -6.71
CA PRO A 30 -7.26 -6.84 -6.93
C PRO A 30 -5.82 -6.60 -7.42
N LEU A 31 -5.61 -5.62 -8.30
CA LEU A 31 -4.28 -5.25 -8.80
C LEU A 31 -3.38 -4.77 -7.66
N VAL A 32 -3.84 -3.78 -6.89
CA VAL A 32 -3.10 -3.22 -5.75
C VAL A 32 -2.82 -4.30 -4.72
N ALA A 33 -3.79 -5.16 -4.40
CA ALA A 33 -3.59 -6.26 -3.46
C ALA A 33 -2.50 -7.24 -3.93
N LYS A 34 -2.51 -7.61 -5.22
CA LYS A 34 -1.48 -8.48 -5.80
C LYS A 34 -0.09 -7.82 -5.74
N LYS A 35 0.03 -6.57 -6.20
CA LYS A 35 1.29 -5.83 -6.19
C LYS A 35 1.81 -5.55 -4.78
N SER A 36 0.93 -5.45 -3.79
CA SER A 36 1.31 -5.28 -2.39
C SER A 36 2.06 -6.47 -1.78
N LEU A 37 2.08 -7.63 -2.45
CA LEU A 37 2.85 -8.80 -2.02
C LEU A 37 4.26 -8.85 -2.61
N GLU A 38 4.55 -8.06 -3.64
CA GLU A 38 5.85 -8.03 -4.31
C GLU A 38 6.93 -7.39 -3.41
N MET A 39 8.20 -7.50 -3.79
CA MET A 39 9.31 -7.16 -2.90
C MET A 39 9.56 -5.67 -2.74
N ASN A 40 9.25 -4.85 -3.76
CA ASN A 40 9.63 -3.45 -3.77
C ASN A 40 8.59 -2.56 -3.05
N HIS A 41 8.80 -1.25 -3.13
CA HIS A 41 7.75 -0.31 -2.77
C HIS A 41 6.57 -0.45 -3.74
N LEU A 42 5.36 -0.36 -3.19
CA LEU A 42 4.13 -0.56 -3.95
C LEU A 42 4.00 0.39 -5.16
N TYR A 43 4.57 1.60 -5.09
CA TYR A 43 4.56 2.50 -6.25
C TYR A 43 5.43 1.96 -7.41
N GLN A 44 6.58 1.34 -7.12
CA GLN A 44 7.46 0.75 -8.13
C GLN A 44 6.81 -0.48 -8.77
N ASP A 45 6.22 -1.34 -7.94
CA ASP A 45 5.56 -2.56 -8.40
C ASP A 45 4.29 -2.28 -9.22
N LEU A 46 3.66 -1.10 -9.00
CA LEU A 46 2.57 -0.57 -9.82
C LEU A 46 3.05 0.22 -11.05
N GLY A 47 4.36 0.46 -11.20
CA GLY A 47 4.96 1.16 -12.34
C GLY A 47 4.93 2.69 -12.27
N PHE A 48 4.68 3.27 -11.09
CA PHE A 48 4.75 4.72 -10.89
C PHE A 48 6.19 5.19 -10.69
N LYS A 49 6.46 6.43 -11.10
CA LYS A 49 7.80 7.04 -10.96
C LYS A 49 8.13 7.37 -9.51
N ASN A 50 7.13 7.72 -8.71
CA ASN A 50 7.31 8.17 -7.33
C ASN A 50 6.05 7.97 -6.47
N ARG A 51 6.20 8.23 -5.16
CA ARG A 51 5.12 8.13 -4.16
C ARG A 51 3.97 9.12 -4.38
N ILE A 52 4.20 10.24 -5.07
CA ILE A 52 3.19 11.28 -5.31
C ILE A 52 2.20 10.78 -6.37
N GLU A 53 2.68 10.26 -7.50
CA GLU A 53 1.84 9.67 -8.55
C GLU A 53 0.96 8.54 -8.00
N MET A 54 1.55 7.67 -7.17
CA MET A 54 0.79 6.62 -6.49
C MET A 54 -0.26 7.22 -5.51
N GLY A 55 0.09 8.27 -4.78
CA GLY A 55 -0.83 8.97 -3.88
C GLY A 55 -2.05 9.53 -4.62
N GLN A 56 -1.83 10.17 -5.77
CA GLN A 56 -2.90 10.67 -6.63
C GLN A 56 -3.77 9.52 -7.18
N TYR A 57 -3.14 8.42 -7.60
CA TYR A 57 -3.84 7.24 -8.06
C TYR A 57 -4.75 6.63 -6.97
N MET A 58 -4.23 6.50 -5.75
CA MET A 58 -5.00 6.01 -4.61
C MET A 58 -6.10 7.00 -4.20
N ALA A 59 -5.85 8.31 -4.24
CA ALA A 59 -6.87 9.32 -3.96
C ALA A 59 -8.01 9.30 -5.00
N LYS A 60 -7.70 9.01 -6.26
CA LYS A 60 -8.69 8.87 -7.33
C LYS A 60 -9.62 7.69 -7.11
N HIS A 61 -9.09 6.52 -6.74
CA HIS A 61 -9.89 5.28 -6.65
C HIS A 61 -10.37 4.95 -5.23
N PHE A 62 -9.71 5.48 -4.20
CA PHE A 62 -9.96 5.24 -2.78
C PHE A 62 -9.80 6.55 -1.95
N PRO A 63 -10.58 7.62 -2.24
CA PRO A 63 -10.41 8.93 -1.62
C PRO A 63 -10.52 8.87 -0.09
N ARG A 64 -11.48 8.11 0.45
CA ARG A 64 -11.61 7.92 1.90
C ARG A 64 -10.38 7.27 2.53
N LEU A 65 -9.72 6.32 1.85
CA LEU A 65 -8.45 5.77 2.34
C LEU A 65 -7.32 6.78 2.26
N ALA A 66 -7.29 7.61 1.22
CA ALA A 66 -6.30 8.67 1.08
C ALA A 66 -6.42 9.74 2.17
N GLU A 67 -7.64 10.08 2.58
CA GLU A 67 -7.92 10.98 3.71
C GLU A 67 -7.48 10.39 5.05
N MET A 68 -7.73 9.09 5.27
CA MET A 68 -7.37 8.41 6.52
C MET A 68 -5.88 8.12 6.66
N LYS A 69 -5.14 8.11 5.56
CA LYS A 69 -3.72 7.74 5.54
C LYS A 69 -2.85 8.90 6.06
N PRO A 70 -2.00 8.69 7.07
CA PRO A 70 -1.01 9.70 7.48
C PRO A 70 -0.06 10.07 6.32
N LYS A 71 0.29 11.35 6.20
CA LYS A 71 1.09 11.88 5.07
C LYS A 71 2.43 11.17 4.93
N ASP A 72 3.09 10.92 6.05
CA ASP A 72 4.43 10.32 6.10
C ASP A 72 4.41 8.80 6.00
N LYS A 73 3.26 8.16 6.13
CA LYS A 73 3.18 6.70 6.04
C LYS A 73 3.28 6.22 4.59
N LEU A 74 4.00 5.13 4.32
CA LEU A 74 3.97 4.47 3.01
C LEU A 74 2.63 3.73 2.82
N TRP A 75 2.11 3.70 1.59
CA TRP A 75 0.83 3.05 1.28
C TRP A 75 0.80 1.57 1.65
N LYS A 76 1.85 0.83 1.30
CA LYS A 76 1.99 -0.60 1.65
C LYS A 76 1.83 -0.78 3.17
N LYS A 77 2.68 -0.12 3.95
CA LYS A 77 2.62 -0.16 5.42
C LYS A 77 1.24 0.22 5.97
N PHE A 78 0.64 1.31 5.48
CA PHE A 78 -0.70 1.73 5.88
C PHE A 78 -1.77 0.65 5.64
N LEU A 79 -1.79 0.02 4.46
CA LEU A 79 -2.77 -1.02 4.13
C LEU A 79 -2.62 -2.27 5.01
N TYR A 80 -1.39 -2.70 5.26
CA TYR A 80 -1.10 -3.87 6.10
C TYR A 80 -1.41 -3.61 7.57
N ASP A 81 -1.04 -2.44 8.10
CA ASP A 81 -1.39 -2.04 9.46
C ASP A 81 -2.91 -1.99 9.65
N ALA A 82 -3.66 -1.53 8.64
CA ALA A 82 -5.12 -1.46 8.70
C ALA A 82 -5.83 -2.82 8.77
N ILE A 83 -5.15 -3.91 8.35
CA ILE A 83 -5.65 -5.28 8.50
C ILE A 83 -4.94 -6.04 9.63
N GLY A 84 -4.08 -5.36 10.42
CA GLY A 84 -3.34 -5.98 11.52
C GLY A 84 -2.33 -7.03 11.07
N LYS A 85 -1.73 -6.87 9.88
CA LYS A 85 -0.73 -7.79 9.31
C LYS A 85 0.56 -7.03 9.00
N VAL A 86 1.62 -7.80 8.74
CA VAL A 86 2.89 -7.26 8.22
C VAL A 86 3.02 -7.66 6.76
N ALA A 87 3.46 -6.74 5.91
CA ALA A 87 3.73 -7.05 4.52
C ALA A 87 4.81 -8.13 4.42
N PRO A 88 4.64 -9.17 3.59
CA PRO A 88 5.55 -10.32 3.57
C PRO A 88 6.96 -9.93 3.14
N ALA A 89 7.08 -8.98 2.22
CA ALA A 89 8.35 -8.40 1.78
C ALA A 89 9.06 -7.56 2.86
N CYS A 90 8.35 -7.08 3.89
CA CYS A 90 8.96 -6.30 4.96
C CYS A 90 9.69 -7.17 5.99
N ALA A 91 9.45 -8.48 6.06
CA ALA A 91 10.14 -9.37 7.01
C ALA A 91 11.63 -9.58 6.69
N THR A 92 12.03 -9.37 5.43
CA THR A 92 13.39 -9.61 4.92
C THR A 92 14.00 -8.40 4.22
N CYS A 93 13.32 -7.25 4.23
CA CYS A 93 13.79 -6.04 3.56
C CYS A 93 14.99 -5.44 4.30
N HIS A 94 16.11 -5.26 3.61
CA HIS A 94 17.29 -4.53 4.12
C HIS A 94 17.00 -3.01 4.28
N ASP A 95 15.91 -2.53 3.69
CA ASP A 95 15.43 -1.15 3.74
C ASP A 95 14.45 -0.90 4.90
N GLN A 96 14.46 -1.79 5.92
CA GLN A 96 13.67 -1.59 7.14
C GLN A 96 14.03 -0.26 7.80
N GLU A 97 15.29 0.15 7.77
CA GLU A 97 15.73 1.44 8.28
C GLU A 97 14.88 2.54 7.64
N HIS A 98 14.83 2.66 6.30
CA HIS A 98 14.03 3.65 5.58
C HIS A 98 12.50 3.50 5.70
N CYS A 99 11.99 2.29 5.95
CA CYS A 99 10.57 2.04 6.24
C CYS A 99 10.12 2.61 7.61
N PHE A 100 11.07 2.87 8.51
CA PHE A 100 10.88 3.61 9.76
C PHE A 100 11.51 5.02 9.72
N THR A 101 12.39 5.33 8.76
CA THR A 101 12.97 6.67 8.49
C THR A 101 11.98 7.67 7.88
N CYS A 102 10.69 7.57 8.18
CA CYS A 102 9.84 8.78 8.13
C CYS A 102 10.06 9.72 9.33
N LEU A 103 11.17 9.51 10.06
CA LEU A 103 11.69 10.42 11.09
C LEU A 103 12.99 11.15 10.68
N ILE A 104 13.65 10.82 9.56
CA ILE A 104 14.90 11.52 9.13
C ILE A 104 14.71 12.16 7.75
N ALA A 105 13.63 12.89 7.55
CA ALA A 105 13.52 13.87 6.47
C ALA A 105 13.13 15.28 6.97
N GLU A 106 13.14 15.51 8.29
CA GLU A 106 12.88 16.82 8.92
C GLU A 106 14.12 17.45 9.58
N VAL A 107 15.33 16.90 9.43
CA VAL A 107 16.57 17.49 10.02
C VAL A 107 17.67 17.76 8.99
N SER A 108 17.34 17.88 7.70
CA SER A 108 18.29 18.33 6.68
C SER A 108 17.57 18.96 5.49
N ALA A 109 16.91 20.09 5.73
CA ALA A 109 16.64 21.13 4.74
C ALA A 109 16.42 22.47 5.45
#